data_AF-A0A3C0WHH5-F1
#
_entry.id   AF-A0A3C0WHH5-F1
#
_cell.length_a   1.000
_cell.length_b   1.000
_cell.length_c   1.000
_cell.angle_alpha   90.00
_cell.angle_beta   90.00
_cell.angle_gamma   90.00
#
_symmetry.space_group_name_H-M   'P 1'
#
loop_
_entity.id
_entity.type
_entity.pdbx_description
1 polymer ?
#
loop_
_entity_poly.entity_id
_entity_poly.type
_entity_poly.pdbx_seq_one_letter_code
_entity_poly.pdbx_strand_id
1 'polypeptide(L)'
;MHRRRRGMTLVELLVVITILGIMAGLLIPAIGMVTSAARKSACLANVTNLGKAVMQYESIKRQYPGYRSLVARSNNTGLGANKNVSWTVKILPYYDQEALYDKWDNPSLDYVNHIDQLAPSLNGLTCAEDPTT
;
A
#
# COMPACT_ATOMS: atom_id res chain seq x y z
N MET A 1 -31.05 -47.94 -8.73
CA MET A 1 -29.99 -48.55 -7.90
C MET A 1 -29.70 -47.61 -6.71
N HIS A 2 -30.20 -47.94 -5.52
CA HIS A 2 -30.01 -47.11 -4.31
C HIS A 2 -28.62 -47.37 -3.72
N ARG A 3 -27.74 -46.36 -3.79
CA ARG A 3 -26.40 -46.38 -3.20
C ARG A 3 -26.56 -46.45 -1.67
N ARG A 4 -26.26 -47.61 -1.06
CA ARG A 4 -26.29 -47.80 0.40
C ARG A 4 -25.40 -46.73 1.04
N ARG A 5 -26.00 -45.79 1.77
CA ARG A 5 -25.28 -44.80 2.58
C ARG A 5 -24.63 -45.55 3.73
N ARG A 6 -23.30 -45.64 3.76
CA ARG A 6 -22.56 -46.10 4.94
C ARG A 6 -22.70 -45.04 6.02
N GLY A 7 -23.35 -45.36 7.13
CA GLY A 7 -23.36 -44.51 8.31
C GLY A 7 -21.98 -44.56 8.96
N MET A 8 -21.39 -43.39 9.19
CA MET A 8 -20.13 -43.26 9.91
C MET A 8 -20.38 -43.64 11.37
N THR A 9 -19.52 -44.48 11.96
CA THR A 9 -19.68 -44.84 13.37
C THR A 9 -19.32 -43.64 14.25
N LEU A 10 -19.98 -43.48 15.40
CA LEU A 10 -19.71 -42.36 16.33
C LEU A 10 -18.22 -42.30 16.72
N VAL A 11 -17.57 -43.46 16.82
CA VAL A 11 -16.14 -43.62 17.10
C VAL A 11 -15.26 -43.08 15.98
N GLU A 12 -15.64 -43.33 14.73
CA GLU A 12 -14.90 -42.89 13.54
C GLU A 12 -14.94 -41.37 13.39
N LEU A 13 -16.09 -40.75 13.70
CA LEU A 13 -16.20 -39.28 13.77
C LEU A 13 -15.34 -38.70 14.92
N LEU A 14 -15.35 -39.35 16.09
CA LEU A 14 -14.63 -38.89 17.27
C LEU A 14 -13.11 -38.88 17.04
N VAL A 15 -12.55 -39.92 16.40
CA VAL A 15 -11.14 -39.98 16.01
C VAL A 15 -10.75 -38.87 15.03
N VAL A 16 -11.62 -38.52 14.09
CA VAL A 16 -11.31 -37.47 13.11
C VAL A 16 -11.23 -36.11 13.79
N ILE A 17 -12.15 -35.80 14.70
CA ILE A 17 -12.16 -34.52 15.41
C ILE A 17 -10.95 -34.42 16.34
N THR A 18 -10.53 -35.51 16.99
CA THR A 18 -9.32 -35.50 17.84
C THR A 18 -8.05 -35.28 17.03
N ILE A 19 -7.90 -35.93 15.86
CA ILE A 19 -6.75 -35.70 14.98
C ILE A 19 -6.75 -34.27 14.42
N LEU A 20 -7.89 -33.75 13.99
CA LEU A 20 -8.00 -32.35 13.54
C LEU A 20 -7.66 -31.35 14.66
N GLY A 21 -8.08 -31.63 15.90
CA GLY A 21 -7.76 -30.81 17.07
C GLY A 21 -6.27 -30.79 17.39
N ILE A 22 -5.58 -31.94 17.28
CA ILE A 22 -4.12 -32.02 17.48
C ILE A 22 -3.38 -31.24 16.38
N MET A 23 -3.76 -31.44 15.12
CA MET A 23 -3.18 -30.72 13.98
C MET A 23 -3.39 -29.20 14.11
N ALA A 24 -4.59 -28.76 14.47
CA ALA A 24 -4.89 -27.34 14.67
C ALA A 24 -4.14 -26.76 15.89
N GLY A 25 -4.06 -27.49 17.00
CA GLY A 25 -3.37 -27.07 18.23
C GLY A 25 -1.87 -26.82 18.03
N LEU A 26 -1.23 -27.58 17.13
CA LEU A 26 0.18 -27.39 16.76
C LEU A 26 0.39 -26.16 15.84
N LEU A 27 -0.64 -25.76 15.08
CA LEU A 27 -0.55 -24.66 14.11
C LEU A 27 -0.79 -23.27 14.73
N ILE A 28 -1.66 -23.16 15.74
CA ILE A 28 -2.04 -21.88 16.36
C ILE A 28 -0.85 -21.02 16.85
N PRO A 29 0.18 -21.55 17.55
CA PRO A 29 1.27 -20.72 18.07
C PRO A 29 2.22 -20.17 16.97
N ALA A 30 2.21 -20.76 15.77
CA ALA A 30 3.12 -20.37 14.68
C ALA A 30 2.59 -19.21 13.81
N ILE A 31 1.28 -18.92 13.86
CA ILE A 31 0.64 -17.96 12.94
C ILE A 31 1.05 -16.51 13.23
N GLY A 32 1.39 -16.18 14.48
CA GLY A 32 1.79 -14.83 14.88
C GLY A 32 3.01 -14.31 14.13
N MET A 33 4.09 -15.11 14.04
CA MET A 33 5.35 -14.72 13.40
C MET A 33 5.24 -14.59 11.87
N VAL A 34 4.30 -15.32 11.26
CA VAL A 34 4.09 -15.29 9.80
C VAL A 34 3.42 -13.99 9.37
N THR A 35 2.54 -13.43 10.21
CA THR A 35 1.85 -12.16 9.88
C THR A 35 2.75 -10.95 9.97
N SER A 36 3.63 -10.87 10.98
CA SER A 36 4.62 -9.78 11.07
C SER A 36 5.65 -9.86 9.93
N ALA A 37 6.08 -11.07 9.57
CA ALA A 37 6.92 -11.29 8.40
C ALA A 37 6.21 -10.91 7.08
N ALA A 38 4.93 -11.22 6.94
CA ALA A 38 4.13 -10.85 5.77
C ALA A 38 3.94 -9.32 5.65
N ARG A 39 3.67 -8.62 6.76
CA ARG A 39 3.59 -7.15 6.80
C ARG A 39 4.92 -6.51 6.39
N LYS A 40 6.04 -7.04 6.91
CA LYS A 40 7.39 -6.60 6.52
C LYS A 40 7.65 -6.85 5.04
N SER A 41 7.28 -8.03 4.52
CA SER A 41 7.43 -8.37 3.10
C SER A 41 6.61 -7.43 2.20
N ALA A 42 5.38 -7.11 2.58
CA ALA A 42 4.54 -6.14 1.88
C ALA A 42 5.15 -4.73 1.88
N CYS A 43 5.67 -4.27 3.03
CA CYS A 43 6.38 -3.00 3.14
C CYS A 43 7.62 -2.94 2.23
N LEU A 44 8.43 -4.01 2.23
CA LEU A 44 9.60 -4.11 1.33
C LEU A 44 9.20 -4.07 -0.14
N ALA A 45 8.09 -4.72 -0.52
CA ALA A 45 7.57 -4.66 -1.88
C ALA A 45 7.14 -3.23 -2.26
N ASN A 46 6.47 -2.52 -1.36
CA ASN A 46 6.08 -1.12 -1.56
C ASN A 46 7.31 -0.21 -1.76
N VAL A 47 8.32 -0.32 -0.90
CA VAL A 47 9.59 0.45 -1.02
C VAL A 47 10.32 0.10 -2.32
N THR A 48 10.32 -1.18 -2.72
CA THR A 48 10.92 -1.61 -3.99
C THR A 48 10.20 -1.00 -5.17
N ASN A 49 8.87 -0.94 -5.15
CA ASN A 49 8.07 -0.30 -6.19
C ASN A 49 8.28 1.21 -6.23
N LEU A 50 8.45 1.86 -5.07
CA LEU A 50 8.85 3.27 -4.99
C LEU A 50 10.22 3.51 -5.65
N GLY A 51 11.21 2.66 -5.36
CA GLY A 51 12.53 2.71 -5.97
C GLY A 51 12.46 2.59 -7.49
N LYS A 52 11.64 1.66 -8.01
CA LYS A 52 11.39 1.54 -9.45
C LYS A 52 10.78 2.80 -10.04
N ALA A 53 9.81 3.42 -9.38
CA ALA A 53 9.20 4.67 -9.82
C ALA A 53 10.24 5.82 -9.90
N VAL A 54 11.15 5.92 -8.92
CA VAL A 54 12.24 6.91 -8.93
C VAL A 54 13.23 6.65 -10.08
N MET A 55 13.63 5.39 -10.30
CA MET A 55 14.52 5.02 -11.41
C MET A 55 13.86 5.29 -12.77
N GLN A 56 12.55 5.04 -12.90
CA GLN A 56 11.80 5.34 -14.11
C GLN A 56 11.71 6.85 -14.34
N TYR A 57 11.51 7.64 -13.28
CA TYR A 57 11.56 9.10 -13.35
C TYR A 57 12.93 9.57 -13.86
N GLU A 58 14.02 9.03 -13.30
CA GLU A 58 15.40 9.36 -13.71
C GLU A 58 15.64 9.00 -15.18
N SER A 59 15.20 7.83 -15.63
CA SER A 59 15.34 7.39 -17.02
C SER A 59 14.68 8.37 -18.02
N ILE A 60 13.52 8.94 -17.68
CA ILE A 60 12.79 9.87 -18.55
C ILE A 60 13.30 11.32 -18.41
N LYS A 61 13.52 11.79 -17.18
CA LYS A 61 13.87 13.19 -16.89
C LYS A 61 15.38 13.45 -16.85
N ARG A 62 16.20 12.40 -16.93
CA ARG A 62 17.67 12.42 -16.83
C ARG A 62 18.20 13.09 -15.55
N GLN A 63 17.39 13.08 -14.51
CA GLN A 63 17.71 13.66 -13.21
C GLN A 63 16.85 12.98 -12.14
N TYR A 64 17.39 12.86 -10.93
CA TYR A 64 16.61 12.46 -9.77
C TYR A 64 15.64 13.57 -9.34
N PRO A 65 14.50 13.22 -8.72
CA PRO A 65 13.57 14.23 -8.22
C PRO A 65 14.22 15.02 -7.08
N GLY A 66 14.32 16.34 -7.25
CA GLY A 66 14.92 17.23 -6.24
C GLY A 66 14.00 17.46 -5.03
N TYR A 67 14.57 17.89 -3.90
CA TYR A 67 13.87 18.09 -2.61
C TYR A 67 12.56 18.89 -2.73
N ARG A 68 12.57 19.95 -3.57
CA ARG A 68 11.37 20.70 -3.96
C ARG A 68 11.31 20.78 -5.48
N SER A 69 10.12 20.58 -6.02
CA SER A 69 9.89 20.67 -7.46
C SER A 69 8.66 21.53 -7.77
N LEU A 70 8.64 22.12 -8.96
CA LEU A 70 7.54 22.93 -9.46
C LEU A 70 6.63 22.06 -10.32
N VAL A 71 5.35 21.99 -9.99
CA VAL A 71 4.35 21.26 -10.78
C VAL A 71 3.52 22.22 -11.64
N ALA A 72 2.92 23.24 -11.04
CA ALA A 72 2.10 24.22 -11.75
C ALA A 72 2.42 25.66 -11.33
N ARG A 73 2.19 26.62 -12.25
CA ARG A 73 2.20 28.04 -11.93
C ARG A 73 0.82 28.43 -11.41
N SER A 74 0.73 28.88 -10.17
CA SER A 74 -0.53 29.33 -9.59
C SER A 74 -0.94 30.65 -10.24
N ASN A 75 -2.21 30.77 -10.63
CA ASN A 75 -2.76 32.02 -11.16
C ASN A 75 -3.11 33.03 -10.05
N ASN A 76 -2.99 32.66 -8.78
CA ASN A 76 -3.19 33.59 -7.67
C ASN A 76 -1.96 34.48 -7.50
N THR A 77 -2.14 35.78 -7.69
CA THR A 77 -1.13 36.85 -7.62
C THR A 77 -0.68 37.20 -6.19
N GLY A 78 -0.85 36.30 -5.22
CA GLY A 78 -0.31 36.41 -3.86
C GLY A 78 1.08 35.77 -3.72
N LEU A 79 1.71 35.90 -2.54
CA LEU A 79 3.01 35.31 -2.17
C LEU A 79 3.02 33.77 -2.39
N GLY A 80 3.26 33.32 -3.62
CA GLY A 80 3.16 31.89 -3.97
C GLY A 80 2.87 31.57 -5.43
N ALA A 81 3.37 32.37 -6.39
CA ALA A 81 3.15 32.14 -7.84
C ALA A 81 3.61 30.74 -8.34
N ASN A 82 4.44 30.04 -7.55
CA ASN A 82 5.03 28.76 -7.88
C ASN A 82 4.54 27.68 -6.89
N LYS A 83 3.78 26.69 -7.38
CA LYS A 83 3.35 25.54 -6.59
C LYS A 83 4.54 24.61 -6.37
N ASN A 84 5.23 24.82 -5.25
CA ASN A 84 6.30 23.95 -4.78
C ASN A 84 5.69 22.69 -4.15
N VAL A 85 6.06 21.54 -4.69
CA VAL A 85 5.66 20.23 -4.18
C VAL A 85 6.87 19.45 -3.71
N SER A 86 6.62 18.44 -2.87
CA SER A 86 7.63 17.43 -2.54
C SER A 86 8.05 16.66 -3.79
N TRP A 87 9.28 16.16 -3.78
CA TRP A 87 9.82 15.21 -4.76
C TRP A 87 8.87 14.02 -4.99
N THR A 88 8.15 13.58 -3.94
CA THR A 88 7.21 12.46 -3.98
C THR A 88 6.06 12.69 -4.96
N VAL A 89 5.60 13.94 -5.11
CA VAL A 89 4.51 14.27 -6.04
C VAL A 89 4.95 14.08 -7.49
N LYS A 90 6.22 14.35 -7.81
CA LYS A 90 6.76 14.18 -9.17
C LYS A 90 6.91 12.71 -9.61
N ILE A 91 6.99 11.79 -8.66
CA ILE A 91 7.07 10.35 -8.95
C ILE A 91 5.71 9.66 -8.98
N LEU A 92 4.62 10.32 -8.55
CA LEU A 92 3.26 9.77 -8.57
C LEU A 92 2.83 9.13 -9.90
N PRO A 93 3.05 9.75 -11.09
CA PRO A 93 2.65 9.11 -12.35
C PRO A 93 3.44 7.82 -12.63
N TYR A 94 4.64 7.70 -12.09
CA TYR A 94 5.46 6.48 -12.20
C TYR A 94 5.11 5.42 -11.15
N TYR A 95 4.25 5.76 -10.20
CA TYR A 95 3.71 4.88 -9.18
C TYR A 95 2.22 4.55 -9.42
N ASP A 96 1.73 4.73 -10.65
CA ASP A 96 0.33 4.46 -11.02
C ASP A 96 -0.67 5.34 -10.24
N GLN A 97 -0.28 6.59 -9.95
CA GLN A 97 -1.09 7.60 -9.25
C GLN A 97 -1.27 8.86 -10.11
N GLU A 98 -1.55 8.68 -11.40
CA GLU A 98 -1.77 9.79 -12.35
C GLU A 98 -2.93 10.69 -11.94
N ALA A 99 -4.06 10.11 -11.53
CA ALA A 99 -5.23 10.87 -11.07
C ALA A 99 -4.94 11.77 -9.86
N LEU A 100 -3.96 11.40 -9.03
CA LEU A 100 -3.52 12.24 -7.92
C LEU A 100 -2.57 13.34 -8.43
N TYR A 101 -1.68 13.02 -9.36
CA TYR A 101 -0.80 13.99 -10.00
C TYR A 101 -1.58 15.11 -10.70
N ASP A 102 -2.67 14.78 -11.41
CA ASP A 102 -3.50 15.77 -12.11
C ASP A 102 -4.12 16.81 -11.16
N LYS A 103 -4.50 16.39 -9.95
CA LYS A 103 -4.97 17.32 -8.90
C LYS A 103 -3.86 18.24 -8.42
N TRP A 104 -2.63 17.74 -8.35
CA TRP A 104 -1.45 18.55 -8.05
C TRP A 104 -1.08 19.50 -9.19
N ASP A 105 -1.37 19.14 -10.45
CA ASP A 105 -1.09 19.98 -11.62
C ASP A 105 -2.12 21.07 -11.87
N ASN A 106 -3.30 21.00 -11.25
CA ASN A 106 -4.31 22.03 -11.42
C ASN A 106 -3.84 23.40 -10.86
N PRO A 107 -3.73 24.45 -11.71
CA PRO A 107 -3.27 25.78 -11.32
C PRO A 107 -4.31 26.58 -10.53
N SER A 108 -5.59 26.18 -10.52
CA SER A 108 -6.66 26.84 -9.78
C SER A 108 -6.90 26.27 -8.38
N LEU A 109 -6.26 25.13 -8.04
CA LEU A 109 -6.40 24.51 -6.72
C LEU A 109 -5.43 25.15 -5.71
N ASP A 110 -6.01 25.82 -4.71
CA ASP A 110 -5.30 26.31 -3.54
C ASP A 110 -4.96 25.15 -2.59
N TYR A 111 -3.67 24.78 -2.58
CA TYR A 111 -3.16 23.66 -1.80
C TYR A 111 -3.12 23.94 -0.30
N VAL A 112 -3.15 25.19 0.16
CA VAL A 112 -3.16 25.52 1.60
C VAL A 112 -4.48 25.08 2.24
N ASN A 113 -5.59 25.30 1.53
CA ASN A 113 -6.94 25.03 2.03
C ASN A 113 -7.48 23.63 1.68
N HIS A 114 -6.76 22.85 0.87
CA HIS A 114 -7.22 21.53 0.37
C HIS A 114 -6.19 20.41 0.56
N ILE A 115 -5.31 20.52 1.57
CA ILE A 115 -4.27 19.52 1.84
C ILE A 115 -4.81 18.10 1.96
N ASP A 116 -5.99 17.91 2.56
CA ASP A 116 -6.60 16.60 2.78
C ASP A 116 -7.01 15.90 1.48
N GLN A 117 -7.36 16.66 0.45
CA GLN A 117 -7.73 16.12 -0.87
C GLN A 117 -6.50 15.82 -1.75
N LEU A 118 -5.38 16.47 -1.44
CA LEU A 118 -4.13 16.43 -2.20
C LEU A 118 -3.12 15.43 -1.62
N ALA A 119 -3.22 15.09 -0.33
CA ALA A 119 -2.31 14.18 0.36
C ALA A 119 -3.06 13.02 1.06
N PRO A 120 -3.86 12.20 0.34
CA PRO A 120 -4.41 10.99 0.94
C PRO A 120 -3.28 10.03 1.33
N SER A 121 -3.49 9.23 2.38
CA SER A 121 -2.57 8.16 2.75
C SER A 121 -2.46 7.14 1.61
N LEU A 122 -1.34 7.16 0.91
CA LEU A 122 -1.03 6.18 -0.13
C LEU A 122 -0.57 4.88 0.55
N ASN A 123 -1.30 3.79 0.30
CA ASN A 123 -0.94 2.46 0.83
C ASN A 123 0.50 2.03 0.48
N GLY A 124 1.06 2.60 -0.60
CA GLY A 124 2.45 2.40 -1.02
C GLY A 124 3.51 3.16 -0.22
N LEU A 125 3.12 4.23 0.48
CA LEU A 125 4.01 5.09 1.28
C LEU A 125 3.88 4.82 2.78
N THR A 126 2.90 4.02 3.17
CA THR A 126 2.70 3.59 4.56
C THR A 126 3.09 2.13 4.67
N CYS A 127 3.87 1.78 5.69
CA CYS A 127 3.99 0.40 6.12
C CYS A 127 3.01 0.16 7.25
N ALA A 128 2.29 -0.96 7.23
CA ALA A 128 1.45 -1.35 8.35
C ALA A 128 2.35 -1.57 9.56
N GLU A 129 2.36 -0.61 10.48
CA GLU A 129 2.99 -0.78 11.77
C GLU A 129 2.29 -1.91 12.54
N ASP A 130 3.04 -2.52 13.46
CA ASP A 130 2.54 -3.54 14.36
C ASP A 130 1.21 -3.11 15.03
N PRO A 131 0.34 -4.06 15.43
CA PRO A 131 -1.00 -3.76 15.92
C PRO A 131 -1.02 -3.23 17.36
N THR A 132 -0.08 -2.38 17.76
CA THR A 132 0.04 -1.85 19.14
C THR A 132 -0.22 -0.35 19.24
N THR A 133 -1.23 0.13 18.51
CA THR A 133 -2.01 1.33 18.87
C THR A 133 -3.47 1.08 18.57
#